data_AF-A0A644WLY6-F1
#
_entry.id   AF-A0A644WLY6-F1
#
_cell.length_a   1.000
_cell.length_b   1.000
_cell.length_c   1.000
_cell.angle_alpha   90.00
_cell.angle_beta   90.00
_cell.angle_gamma   90.00
#
_symmetry.space_group_name_H-M   'P 1'
#
loop_
_entity.id
_entity.type
_entity.pdbx_description
1 polymer ?
#
loop_
_entity_poly.entity_id
_entity_poly.type
_entity_poly.pdbx_seq_one_letter_code
_entity_poly.pdbx_strand_id
1 'polypeptide(L)'
;MLEHSLGKTRVHELNYRIATMIADDDAEPDFDHADLAALMAYAKNLTATDEAKWLFVDSCIRYEEYRARLDRVLDQVEPLIREKADLLEPYVKEALGKFEDDASGGKLFSHLTESGLRLDCTKADVYPYLMQFSSIMLYSNALAAAHFGEEEQTFLSYGVLVDRINNSSKSGRDAVESMLTLLHALDDKRRLEILTALKNRSLYGQEIVAITGLSAATISHHMSELGGAGLISIEKQGVKLLYHLNSKRLAEMAELIQQNFLS
;
A
#
# COMPACT_ATOMS: atom_id res chain seq x y z
N MET A 1 -11.15 -23.38 -17.93
CA MET A 1 -11.32 -24.54 -17.04
C MET A 1 -10.47 -24.25 -15.80
N LEU A 2 -11.10 -23.71 -14.75
CA LEU A 2 -10.48 -23.40 -13.47
C LEU A 2 -11.44 -23.89 -12.39
N GLU A 3 -11.44 -25.21 -12.17
CA GLU A 3 -12.08 -25.82 -11.01
C GLU A 3 -11.10 -25.73 -9.84
N HIS A 4 -11.21 -24.66 -9.06
CA HIS A 4 -10.87 -24.71 -7.64
C HIS A 4 -11.92 -23.92 -6.87
N SER A 5 -12.93 -24.65 -6.39
CA SER A 5 -13.90 -24.16 -5.42
C SER A 5 -13.17 -23.82 -4.12
N LEU A 6 -12.90 -22.53 -3.91
CA LEU A 6 -12.26 -21.96 -2.71
C LEU A 6 -13.28 -21.82 -1.56
N GLY A 7 -14.07 -22.86 -1.33
CA GLY A 7 -15.38 -22.76 -0.69
C GLY A 7 -15.54 -23.36 0.71
N LYS A 8 -14.50 -23.90 1.36
CA LYS A 8 -14.66 -24.45 2.73
C LYS A 8 -13.58 -24.06 3.74
N THR A 9 -12.36 -23.75 3.31
CA THR A 9 -11.27 -23.35 4.23
C THR A 9 -11.24 -21.85 4.52
N ARG A 10 -11.65 -21.02 3.53
CA ARG A 10 -11.56 -19.54 3.58
C ARG A 10 -12.53 -18.82 4.53
N VAL A 11 -13.45 -19.56 5.16
CA VAL A 11 -14.48 -19.00 6.04
C VAL A 11 -13.87 -18.47 7.36
N HIS A 12 -12.78 -19.08 7.84
CA HIS A 12 -12.07 -18.62 9.04
C HIS A 12 -11.09 -17.47 8.76
N GLU A 13 -10.59 -17.37 7.53
CA GLU A 13 -9.59 -16.38 7.12
C GLU A 13 -10.16 -14.95 6.98
N LEU A 14 -11.39 -14.77 6.50
CA LEU A 14 -11.87 -13.41 6.16
C LEU A 14 -12.11 -12.54 7.39
N ASN A 15 -12.63 -13.10 8.48
CA ASN A 15 -12.87 -12.34 9.72
C ASN A 15 -11.54 -11.83 10.29
N TYR A 16 -10.52 -12.69 10.32
CA TYR A 16 -9.17 -12.32 10.71
C TYR A 16 -8.57 -11.28 9.75
N ARG A 17 -8.76 -11.43 8.43
CA ARG A 17 -8.26 -10.48 7.43
C ARG A 17 -8.94 -9.11 7.48
N ILE A 18 -10.24 -9.05 7.73
CA ILE A 18 -10.96 -7.78 7.92
C ILE A 18 -10.54 -7.15 9.25
N ALA A 19 -10.45 -7.94 10.32
CA ALA A 19 -10.00 -7.50 11.63
C ALA A 19 -8.57 -6.91 11.58
N THR A 20 -7.62 -7.58 10.94
CA THR A 20 -6.26 -7.08 10.73
C THR A 20 -6.16 -5.90 9.77
N MET A 21 -7.14 -5.72 8.88
CA MET A 21 -7.20 -4.52 8.02
C MET A 21 -7.74 -3.29 8.77
N ILE A 22 -8.49 -3.49 9.86
CA ILE A 22 -9.13 -2.42 10.64
C ILE A 22 -8.37 -2.16 11.96
N ALA A 23 -7.63 -3.14 12.48
CA ALA A 23 -6.89 -3.02 13.73
C ALA A 23 -5.49 -2.44 13.52
N ASP A 24 -5.25 -1.30 14.17
CA ASP A 24 -3.92 -0.68 14.33
C ASP A 24 -3.18 -1.23 15.57
N ASP A 25 -3.73 -2.24 16.25
CA ASP A 25 -3.35 -2.65 17.60
C ASP A 25 -2.92 -4.14 17.68
N ASP A 26 -1.94 -4.43 18.53
CA ASP A 26 -1.28 -5.75 18.70
C ASP A 26 -2.18 -6.79 19.45
N ALA A 27 -3.46 -6.48 19.70
CA ALA A 27 -4.38 -7.36 20.41
C ALA A 27 -5.13 -8.30 19.43
N GLU A 28 -4.53 -9.44 19.13
CA GLU A 28 -5.12 -10.51 18.31
C GLU A 28 -6.26 -11.22 19.07
N PRO A 29 -7.51 -11.18 18.57
CA PRO A 29 -8.56 -12.06 19.06
C PRO A 29 -8.43 -13.47 18.45
N ASP A 30 -8.66 -14.50 19.25
CA ASP A 30 -8.84 -15.88 18.78
C ASP A 30 -10.21 -16.01 18.10
N PHE A 31 -10.25 -15.81 16.78
CA PHE A 31 -11.46 -15.91 15.98
C PHE A 31 -11.93 -17.35 15.74
N ASP A 32 -11.09 -18.36 16.00
CA ASP A 32 -11.42 -19.76 15.77
C ASP A 32 -12.47 -20.26 16.78
N HIS A 33 -12.52 -19.63 17.96
CA HIS A 33 -13.47 -19.94 19.03
C HIS A 33 -14.35 -18.76 19.44
N ALA A 34 -14.32 -17.66 18.68
CA ALA A 34 -15.06 -16.45 19.00
C ALA A 34 -16.58 -16.66 18.80
N ASP A 35 -17.32 -16.70 19.90
CA ASP A 35 -18.76 -16.56 19.87
C ASP A 35 -19.18 -15.11 19.54
N LEU A 36 -20.49 -14.88 19.39
CA LEU A 36 -21.00 -13.53 19.10
C LEU A 36 -20.58 -12.51 20.16
N ALA A 37 -20.44 -12.92 21.43
CA ALA A 37 -20.03 -12.02 22.50
C ALA A 37 -18.55 -11.61 22.35
N ALA A 38 -17.67 -12.54 21.99
CA ALA A 38 -16.27 -12.27 21.68
C ALA A 38 -16.13 -11.34 20.46
N LEU A 39 -16.90 -11.59 19.39
CA LEU A 39 -16.91 -10.74 18.19
C LEU A 39 -17.38 -9.30 18.50
N MET A 40 -18.45 -9.15 19.31
CA MET A 40 -18.93 -7.84 19.74
C MET A 40 -17.94 -7.12 20.67
N ALA A 41 -17.28 -7.85 21.57
CA ALA A 41 -16.25 -7.30 22.45
C ALA A 41 -15.06 -6.78 21.64
N TYR A 42 -14.65 -7.53 20.61
CA TYR A 42 -13.62 -7.10 19.67
C TYR A 42 -14.05 -5.86 18.88
N ALA A 43 -15.23 -5.89 18.25
CA ALA A 43 -15.74 -4.77 17.47
C ALA A 43 -15.85 -3.47 18.30
N LYS A 44 -16.19 -3.57 19.59
CA LYS A 44 -16.24 -2.43 20.50
C LYS A 44 -14.88 -1.72 20.63
N ASN A 45 -13.80 -2.49 20.65
CA ASN A 45 -12.43 -2.00 20.80
C ASN A 45 -11.82 -1.48 19.49
N LEU A 46 -12.45 -1.71 18.34
CA LEU A 46 -11.98 -1.15 17.07
C LEU A 46 -12.04 0.38 17.09
N THR A 47 -11.01 1.03 16.56
CA THR A 47 -10.98 2.47 16.32
C THR A 47 -11.74 2.82 15.04
N ALA A 48 -13.05 2.54 15.03
CA ALA A 48 -13.95 2.74 13.89
C ALA A 48 -15.29 3.35 14.33
N THR A 49 -16.09 3.84 13.38
CA THR A 49 -17.45 4.34 13.68
C THR A 49 -18.38 3.20 14.10
N ASP A 50 -19.44 3.51 14.82
CA ASP A 50 -20.42 2.50 15.25
C ASP A 50 -21.07 1.79 14.05
N GLU A 51 -21.29 2.50 12.94
CA GLU A 51 -21.78 1.90 11.70
C GLU A 51 -20.78 0.90 11.12
N ALA A 52 -19.49 1.23 11.10
CA ALA A 52 -18.45 0.34 10.59
C ALA A 52 -18.28 -0.89 11.49
N LYS A 53 -18.37 -0.72 12.81
CA LYS A 53 -18.37 -1.82 13.79
C LYS A 53 -19.54 -2.77 13.59
N TRP A 54 -20.75 -2.22 13.40
CA TRP A 54 -21.93 -3.02 13.12
C TRP A 54 -21.83 -3.75 11.78
N LEU A 55 -21.35 -3.08 10.75
CA LEU A 55 -21.15 -3.69 9.43
C LEU A 55 -20.12 -4.82 9.51
N PHE A 56 -19.03 -4.65 10.27
CA PHE A 56 -18.06 -5.71 10.51
C PHE A 56 -18.73 -6.94 11.14
N VAL A 57 -19.42 -6.77 12.26
CA VAL A 57 -20.11 -7.87 12.96
C VAL A 57 -21.14 -8.54 12.04
N ASP A 58 -21.96 -7.76 11.35
CA ASP A 58 -22.98 -8.29 10.41
C ASP A 58 -22.32 -9.05 9.24
N SER A 59 -21.18 -8.57 8.74
CA SER A 59 -20.43 -9.23 7.67
C SER A 59 -19.85 -10.59 8.09
N CYS A 60 -19.43 -10.72 9.36
CA CYS A 60 -18.97 -11.98 9.92
C CYS A 60 -20.12 -12.98 10.07
N ILE A 61 -21.30 -12.52 10.50
CA ILE A 61 -22.48 -13.38 10.70
C ILE A 61 -23.09 -13.81 9.37
N ARG A 62 -23.24 -12.88 8.42
CA ARG A 62 -23.92 -13.09 7.13
C ARG A 62 -22.94 -13.24 5.97
N TYR A 63 -21.77 -13.79 6.27
CA TYR A 63 -20.66 -13.91 5.32
C TYR A 63 -21.09 -14.51 3.97
N GLU A 64 -21.76 -15.67 3.98
CA GLU A 64 -22.16 -16.36 2.74
C GLU A 64 -23.14 -15.52 1.90
N GLU A 65 -24.00 -14.74 2.54
CA GLU A 65 -24.92 -13.85 1.83
C GLU A 65 -24.17 -12.70 1.15
N TYR A 66 -23.24 -12.06 1.87
CA TYR A 66 -22.39 -11.00 1.33
C TYR A 66 -21.47 -11.50 0.23
N ARG A 67 -20.86 -12.67 0.42
CA ARG A 67 -20.04 -13.35 -0.59
C ARG A 67 -20.86 -13.63 -1.84
N ALA A 68 -22.01 -14.30 -1.72
CA ALA A 68 -22.86 -14.60 -2.86
C ALA A 68 -23.34 -13.33 -3.58
N ARG A 69 -23.57 -12.23 -2.85
CA ARG A 69 -23.88 -10.93 -3.44
C ARG A 69 -22.71 -10.35 -4.22
N LEU A 70 -21.49 -10.44 -3.68
CA LEU A 70 -20.28 -9.98 -4.34
C LEU A 70 -20.01 -10.81 -5.59
N ASP A 71 -20.07 -12.13 -5.50
CA ASP A 71 -19.88 -13.06 -6.61
C ASP A 71 -20.85 -12.74 -7.76
N ARG A 72 -22.14 -12.52 -7.47
CA ARG A 72 -23.12 -12.11 -8.48
C ARG A 72 -22.76 -10.82 -9.21
N VAL A 73 -22.12 -9.87 -8.53
CA VAL A 73 -21.68 -8.62 -9.16
C VAL A 73 -20.42 -8.88 -10.00
N LEU A 74 -19.47 -9.63 -9.46
CA LEU A 74 -18.24 -9.99 -10.17
C LEU A 74 -18.50 -10.81 -11.44
N ASP A 75 -19.42 -11.78 -11.38
CA ASP A 75 -19.84 -12.61 -12.51
C ASP A 75 -20.45 -11.78 -13.66
N GLN A 76 -21.07 -10.63 -13.35
CA GLN A 76 -21.59 -9.70 -14.35
C GLN A 76 -20.51 -8.78 -14.92
N VAL A 77 -19.55 -8.38 -14.08
CA VAL A 77 -18.49 -7.43 -14.44
C VAL A 77 -17.37 -8.10 -15.22
N GLU A 78 -16.99 -9.33 -14.87
CA GLU A 78 -15.88 -10.05 -15.50
C GLU A 78 -16.04 -10.15 -17.04
N PRO A 79 -17.19 -10.58 -17.60
CA PRO A 79 -17.37 -10.67 -19.04
C PRO A 79 -17.22 -9.32 -19.74
N LEU A 80 -17.70 -8.24 -19.11
CA LEU A 80 -17.61 -6.88 -19.66
C LEU A 80 -16.16 -6.40 -19.71
N ILE A 81 -15.37 -6.69 -18.68
CA ILE A 81 -13.93 -6.38 -18.68
C ILE A 81 -13.21 -7.22 -19.74
N ARG A 82 -13.53 -8.52 -19.85
CA ARG A 82 -12.95 -9.40 -20.86
C ARG A 82 -13.25 -8.94 -22.29
N GLU A 83 -14.47 -8.45 -22.56
CA GLU A 83 -14.84 -7.89 -23.87
C GLU A 83 -13.94 -6.69 -24.25
N LYS A 84 -13.43 -5.96 -23.26
CA LYS A 84 -12.55 -4.79 -23.46
C LYS A 84 -11.08 -5.09 -23.21
N ALA A 85 -10.69 -6.37 -23.06
CA ALA A 85 -9.32 -6.76 -22.74
C ALA A 85 -8.30 -6.18 -23.73
N ASP A 86 -8.59 -6.23 -25.03
CA ASP A 86 -7.71 -5.71 -26.09
C ASP A 86 -7.40 -4.20 -25.93
N LEU A 87 -8.30 -3.42 -25.33
CA LEU A 87 -8.07 -1.99 -25.06
C LEU A 87 -7.11 -1.77 -23.86
N LEU A 88 -7.03 -2.76 -22.97
CA LEU A 88 -6.30 -2.69 -21.70
C LEU A 88 -4.91 -3.33 -21.81
N GLU A 89 -4.78 -4.36 -22.64
CA GLU A 89 -3.56 -5.15 -22.82
C GLU A 89 -2.31 -4.32 -23.19
N PRO A 90 -2.39 -3.27 -24.04
CA PRO A 90 -1.24 -2.42 -24.30
C PRO A 90 -0.69 -1.73 -23.05
N TYR A 91 -1.57 -1.29 -22.13
CA TYR A 91 -1.16 -0.65 -20.88
C TYR A 91 -0.56 -1.65 -19.90
N VAL A 92 -1.13 -2.85 -19.82
CA VAL A 92 -0.58 -3.93 -18.99
C VAL A 92 0.82 -4.32 -19.48
N LYS A 93 0.98 -4.51 -20.80
CA LYS A 93 2.26 -4.85 -21.42
C LYS A 93 3.29 -3.74 -21.26
N GLU A 94 2.89 -2.48 -21.39
CA GLU A 94 3.76 -1.33 -21.12
C GLU A 94 4.24 -1.32 -19.65
N ALA A 95 3.33 -1.53 -18.71
CA ALA A 95 3.61 -1.45 -17.27
C ALA A 95 4.48 -2.61 -16.77
N LEU A 96 4.14 -3.85 -17.14
CA LEU A 96 4.74 -5.06 -16.57
C LEU A 96 5.68 -5.80 -17.53
N GLY A 97 5.57 -5.58 -18.84
CA GLY A 97 6.33 -6.31 -19.86
C GLY A 97 7.85 -6.18 -19.74
N LYS A 98 8.34 -5.07 -19.15
CA LYS A 98 9.77 -4.84 -18.85
C LYS A 98 10.33 -5.76 -17.74
N PHE A 99 9.47 -6.46 -17.01
CA PHE A 99 9.84 -7.39 -15.94
C PHE A 99 9.64 -8.86 -16.33
N GLU A 100 8.88 -9.13 -17.40
CA GLU A 100 8.46 -10.50 -17.78
C GLU A 100 9.64 -11.41 -18.16
N ASP A 101 10.75 -10.85 -18.67
CA ASP A 101 11.94 -11.60 -19.05
C ASP A 101 12.86 -11.97 -17.87
N ASP A 102 12.53 -11.49 -16.66
CA ASP A 102 13.24 -11.82 -15.43
C ASP A 102 12.40 -12.73 -14.52
N ALA A 103 12.58 -14.04 -14.69
CA ALA A 103 11.91 -15.06 -13.89
C ALA A 103 12.24 -14.98 -12.39
N SER A 104 13.32 -14.31 -11.99
CA SER A 104 13.66 -14.13 -10.56
C SER A 104 12.84 -13.01 -9.90
N GLY A 105 12.26 -12.11 -10.70
CA GLY A 105 11.60 -10.90 -10.23
C GLY A 105 12.55 -9.79 -9.77
N GLY A 106 13.88 -10.00 -9.79
CA GLY A 106 14.88 -9.05 -9.32
C GLY A 106 14.81 -7.67 -9.98
N LYS A 107 14.45 -7.57 -11.26
CA LYS A 107 14.21 -6.32 -11.97
C LYS A 107 13.07 -5.51 -11.36
N LEU A 108 11.97 -6.16 -10.98
CA LEU A 108 10.86 -5.49 -10.32
C LEU A 108 11.30 -4.98 -8.94
N PHE A 109 11.93 -5.82 -8.12
CA PHE A 109 12.41 -5.40 -6.79
C PHE A 109 13.41 -4.24 -6.88
N SER A 110 14.30 -4.27 -7.86
CA SER A 110 15.24 -3.17 -8.13
C SER A 110 14.51 -1.90 -8.55
N HIS A 111 13.55 -2.00 -9.48
CA HIS A 111 12.72 -0.87 -9.93
C HIS A 111 11.91 -0.24 -8.79
N LEU A 112 11.31 -1.06 -7.93
CA LEU A 112 10.61 -0.58 -6.74
C LEU A 112 11.57 0.14 -5.79
N THR A 113 12.75 -0.43 -5.55
CA THR A 113 13.78 0.17 -4.67
C THR A 113 14.25 1.52 -5.21
N GLU A 114 14.51 1.63 -6.51
CA GLU A 114 14.85 2.89 -7.19
C GLU A 114 13.72 3.92 -7.10
N SER A 115 12.47 3.45 -7.03
CA SER A 115 11.28 4.28 -6.81
C SER A 115 11.04 4.61 -5.33
N GLY A 116 11.92 4.16 -4.43
CA GLY A 116 11.83 4.41 -2.99
C GLY A 116 10.95 3.43 -2.22
N LEU A 117 10.58 2.28 -2.80
CA LEU A 117 9.83 1.21 -2.12
C LEU A 117 10.66 -0.06 -2.03
N ARG A 118 11.04 -0.45 -0.82
CA ARG A 118 11.70 -1.72 -0.52
C ARG A 118 10.69 -2.69 0.09
N LEU A 119 10.70 -3.91 -0.41
CA LEU A 119 9.90 -5.01 0.11
C LEU A 119 10.80 -5.95 0.94
N ASP A 120 10.27 -6.44 2.05
CA ASP A 120 10.90 -7.46 2.90
C ASP A 120 10.74 -8.89 2.37
N CYS A 121 9.74 -9.12 1.53
CA CYS A 121 9.50 -10.42 0.92
C CYS A 121 10.51 -10.75 -0.19
N THR A 122 10.76 -12.04 -0.42
CA THR A 122 11.59 -12.53 -1.54
C THR A 122 10.78 -12.84 -2.80
N LYS A 123 9.45 -12.96 -2.68
CA LYS A 123 8.52 -13.25 -3.77
C LYS A 123 7.22 -12.46 -3.56
N ALA A 124 6.67 -11.95 -4.66
CA ALA A 124 5.36 -11.30 -4.66
C ALA A 124 4.59 -11.65 -5.95
N ASP A 125 3.28 -11.86 -5.83
CA ASP A 125 2.38 -12.02 -6.96
C ASP A 125 1.91 -10.64 -7.44
N VAL A 126 2.20 -10.32 -8.70
CA VAL A 126 2.02 -8.97 -9.25
C VAL A 126 0.85 -8.95 -10.21
N TYR A 127 -0.08 -8.03 -9.99
CA TYR A 127 -1.28 -7.85 -10.80
C TYR A 127 -1.35 -6.44 -11.36
N PRO A 128 -1.63 -6.25 -12.65
CA PRO A 128 -1.88 -4.91 -13.18
C PRO A 128 -3.16 -4.35 -12.56
N TYR A 129 -3.14 -3.05 -12.23
CA TYR A 129 -4.27 -2.40 -11.61
C TYR A 129 -4.74 -1.18 -12.39
N LEU A 130 -5.97 -1.27 -12.89
CA LEU A 130 -6.57 -0.26 -13.77
C LEU A 130 -7.33 0.82 -12.98
N MET A 131 -7.99 0.43 -11.88
CA MET A 131 -8.82 1.34 -11.10
C MET A 131 -7.98 2.38 -10.35
N GLN A 132 -6.82 1.98 -9.85
CA GLN A 132 -5.81 2.89 -9.32
C GLN A 132 -4.56 2.83 -10.19
N PHE A 133 -4.70 3.30 -11.43
CA PHE A 133 -3.65 3.27 -12.45
C PHE A 133 -2.39 4.07 -12.08
N SER A 134 -2.44 4.92 -11.06
CA SER A 134 -1.34 5.80 -10.63
C SER A 134 -0.65 5.36 -9.34
N SER A 135 -1.06 4.25 -8.73
CA SER A 135 -0.53 3.81 -7.44
C SER A 135 -0.01 2.38 -7.49
N ILE A 136 0.85 2.06 -6.54
CA ILE A 136 1.22 0.68 -6.22
C ILE A 136 0.58 0.38 -4.88
N MET A 137 -0.20 -0.70 -4.83
CA MET A 137 -0.84 -1.18 -3.61
C MET A 137 -0.26 -2.53 -3.25
N LEU A 138 -0.03 -2.73 -1.96
CA LEU A 138 0.65 -3.88 -1.43
C LEU A 138 -0.24 -4.52 -0.36
N TYR A 139 -0.41 -5.82 -0.47
CA TYR A 139 -1.17 -6.61 0.48
C TYR A 139 -0.34 -7.82 0.87
N SER A 140 -0.26 -8.12 2.16
CA SER A 140 0.43 -9.31 2.67
C SER A 140 -0.49 -10.02 3.64
N ASN A 141 -0.49 -11.35 3.60
CA ASN A 141 -1.20 -12.18 4.58
C ASN A 141 -0.32 -12.51 5.80
N ALA A 142 0.81 -11.82 6.04
CA ALA A 142 1.80 -12.20 7.07
C ALA A 142 1.20 -12.49 8.46
N LEU A 143 0.23 -11.69 8.91
CA LEU A 143 -0.48 -11.94 10.16
C LEU A 143 -1.28 -13.25 10.12
N ALA A 144 -2.03 -13.48 9.05
CA ALA A 144 -2.84 -14.68 8.89
C ALA A 144 -1.94 -15.92 8.73
N ALA A 145 -0.86 -15.80 7.97
CA ALA A 145 0.14 -16.87 7.81
C ALA A 145 0.76 -17.28 9.14
N ALA A 146 1.13 -16.31 9.99
CA ALA A 146 1.68 -16.58 11.31
C ALA A 146 0.64 -17.25 12.24
N HIS A 147 -0.62 -16.81 12.18
CA HIS A 147 -1.69 -17.32 13.05
C HIS A 147 -2.15 -18.73 12.63
N PHE A 148 -2.37 -18.95 11.33
CA PHE A 148 -2.92 -20.19 10.79
C PHE A 148 -1.86 -21.20 10.30
N GLY A 149 -0.57 -20.84 10.37
CA GLY A 149 0.51 -21.69 9.86
C GLY A 149 0.49 -21.84 8.33
N GLU A 150 -0.01 -20.83 7.62
CA GLU A 150 -0.05 -20.81 6.16
C GLU A 150 1.24 -20.23 5.57
N GLU A 151 1.41 -20.37 4.26
CA GLU A 151 2.52 -19.73 3.55
C GLU A 151 2.29 -18.20 3.50
N GLU A 152 3.32 -17.42 3.84
CA GLU A 152 3.29 -15.98 3.63
C GLU A 152 3.29 -15.66 2.13
N GLN A 153 2.32 -14.86 1.71
CA GLN A 153 2.10 -14.38 0.36
C GLN A 153 1.99 -12.87 0.38
N THR A 154 2.69 -12.25 -0.57
CA THR A 154 2.63 -10.82 -0.83
C THR A 154 2.04 -10.60 -2.21
N PHE A 155 1.02 -9.76 -2.30
CA PHE A 155 0.31 -9.38 -3.51
C PHE A 155 0.59 -7.91 -3.80
N LEU A 156 1.05 -7.62 -5.01
CA LEU A 156 1.35 -6.28 -5.49
C LEU A 156 0.38 -5.91 -6.61
N SER A 157 -0.49 -4.94 -6.37
CA SER A 157 -1.28 -4.31 -7.42
C SER A 157 -0.49 -3.15 -8.01
N TYR A 158 -0.16 -3.23 -9.30
CA TYR A 158 0.70 -2.29 -10.00
C TYR A 158 -0.12 -1.41 -10.95
N GLY A 159 -0.28 -0.14 -10.61
CA GLY A 159 -1.00 0.82 -11.44
C GLY A 159 -0.42 0.90 -12.84
N VAL A 160 -1.24 0.67 -13.87
CA VAL A 160 -0.74 0.53 -15.26
C VAL A 160 -0.12 1.81 -15.84
N LEU A 161 -0.30 2.96 -15.21
CA LEU A 161 0.30 4.24 -15.60
C LEU A 161 1.27 4.79 -14.54
N VAL A 162 1.57 4.04 -13.46
CA VAL A 162 2.34 4.56 -12.32
C VAL A 162 3.71 5.08 -12.75
N ASP A 163 4.41 4.33 -13.59
CA ASP A 163 5.72 4.75 -14.11
C ASP A 163 5.62 5.93 -15.06
N ARG A 164 4.59 5.99 -15.89
CA ARG A 164 4.41 7.10 -16.83
C ARG A 164 4.14 8.39 -16.08
N ILE A 165 3.33 8.34 -15.03
CA ILE A 165 3.04 9.49 -14.18
C ILE A 165 4.31 9.91 -13.44
N ASN A 166 5.02 8.95 -12.84
CA ASN A 166 6.28 9.22 -12.14
C ASN A 166 7.36 9.76 -13.08
N ASN A 167 7.49 9.23 -14.30
CA ASN A 167 8.52 9.63 -15.26
C ASN A 167 8.15 10.91 -16.02
N SER A 168 6.89 11.15 -16.35
CA SER A 168 6.46 12.44 -16.94
C SER A 168 6.74 13.60 -15.99
N SER A 169 6.60 13.37 -14.68
CA SER A 169 7.02 14.34 -13.66
C SER A 169 8.55 14.59 -13.62
N LYS A 170 9.37 13.70 -14.17
CA LYS A 170 10.84 13.81 -14.22
C LYS A 170 11.37 14.31 -15.56
N SER A 171 10.74 13.93 -16.68
CA SER A 171 11.25 14.19 -18.04
C SER A 171 10.66 15.43 -18.72
N GLY A 172 9.54 15.97 -18.22
CA GLY A 172 8.91 17.20 -18.74
C GLY A 172 9.14 18.44 -17.90
N ARG A 173 9.64 18.29 -16.66
CA ARG A 173 9.88 19.41 -15.76
C ARG A 173 11.20 20.07 -16.06
N ASP A 174 11.18 21.38 -16.23
CA ASP A 174 12.41 22.16 -16.16
C ASP A 174 12.98 22.15 -14.73
N ALA A 175 14.18 22.71 -14.57
CA ALA A 175 14.84 22.77 -13.27
C ALA A 175 14.01 23.54 -12.22
N VAL A 176 13.21 24.52 -12.66
CA VAL A 176 12.38 25.36 -11.79
C VAL A 176 11.18 24.59 -11.28
N GLU A 177 10.45 23.86 -12.13
CA GLU A 177 9.32 23.01 -11.71
C GLU A 177 9.76 21.88 -10.77
N SER A 178 10.93 21.29 -11.03
CA SER A 178 11.54 20.29 -10.15
C SER A 178 11.82 20.88 -8.76
N MET A 179 12.36 22.11 -8.73
CA MET A 179 12.64 22.82 -7.50
C MET A 179 11.36 23.24 -6.77
N LEU A 180 10.32 23.71 -7.48
CA LEU A 180 9.01 24.04 -6.91
C LEU A 180 8.37 22.83 -6.23
N THR A 181 8.46 21.65 -6.83
CA THR A 181 7.93 20.41 -6.23
C THR A 181 8.62 20.11 -4.90
N LEU A 182 9.95 20.22 -4.86
CA LEU A 182 10.74 19.97 -3.65
C LEU A 182 10.46 21.03 -2.57
N LEU A 183 10.42 22.31 -2.95
CA LEU A 183 10.09 23.41 -2.05
C LEU A 183 8.68 23.26 -1.49
N HIS A 184 7.70 22.89 -2.32
CA HIS A 184 6.32 22.66 -1.86
C HIS A 184 6.25 21.53 -0.84
N ALA A 185 6.96 20.42 -1.08
CA ALA A 185 7.06 19.33 -0.11
C ALA A 185 7.73 19.76 1.21
N LEU A 186 8.60 20.76 1.19
CA LEU A 186 9.30 21.28 2.37
C LEU A 186 8.60 22.48 3.03
N ASP A 187 7.68 23.16 2.36
CA ASP A 187 6.93 24.34 2.86
C ASP A 187 5.78 23.93 3.79
N ASP A 188 6.06 22.99 4.69
CA ASP A 188 5.16 22.63 5.78
C ASP A 188 5.98 22.26 7.01
N LYS A 189 5.61 22.88 8.14
CA LYS A 189 6.30 22.72 9.41
C LYS A 189 6.34 21.25 9.86
N ARG A 190 5.23 20.53 9.71
CA ARG A 190 5.11 19.13 10.16
C ARG A 190 5.92 18.21 9.26
N ARG A 191 5.93 18.41 7.95
CA ARG A 191 6.80 17.68 7.02
C ARG A 191 8.27 17.88 7.35
N LEU A 192 8.71 19.10 7.69
CA LEU A 192 10.08 19.36 8.15
C LEU A 192 10.41 18.69 9.49
N GLU A 193 9.47 18.69 10.45
CA GLU A 193 9.61 17.96 11.72
C GLU A 193 9.82 16.45 11.47
N ILE A 194 9.05 15.87 10.55
CA ILE A 194 9.17 14.45 10.18
C ILE A 194 10.52 14.15 9.52
N LEU A 195 10.93 14.95 8.53
CA LEU A 195 12.24 14.77 7.87
C LEU A 195 13.40 14.91 8.86
N THR A 196 13.28 15.83 9.82
CA THR A 196 14.28 16.03 10.89
C THR A 196 14.33 14.83 11.82
N ALA A 197 13.19 14.22 12.16
CA ALA A 197 13.14 13.00 12.94
C ALA A 197 13.77 11.82 12.18
N LEU A 198 13.43 11.67 10.90
CA LEU A 198 13.97 10.63 10.00
C LEU A 198 15.47 10.75 9.74
N LYS A 199 16.04 11.96 9.85
CA LYS A 199 17.49 12.19 9.80
C LYS A 199 18.23 11.44 10.90
N ASN A 200 17.63 11.32 12.09
CA ASN A 200 18.28 10.71 13.25
C ASN A 200 18.20 9.18 13.20
N ARG A 201 17.08 8.64 12.71
CA ARG A 201 16.85 7.21 12.48
C ARG A 201 15.61 6.99 11.63
N SER A 202 15.50 5.82 11.02
CA SER A 202 14.27 5.35 10.39
C SER A 202 13.16 5.16 11.43
N LEU A 203 11.91 5.47 11.05
CA LEU A 203 10.75 5.49 11.95
C LEU A 203 9.56 4.77 11.34
N TYR A 204 8.80 4.05 12.17
CA TYR A 204 7.50 3.53 11.78
C TYR A 204 6.43 4.63 11.82
N GLY A 205 5.33 4.45 11.07
CA GLY A 205 4.22 5.41 11.04
C GLY A 205 3.69 5.80 12.42
N GLN A 206 3.53 4.83 13.33
CA GLN A 206 3.05 5.09 14.69
C GLN A 206 4.06 5.89 15.55
N GLU A 207 5.37 5.72 15.32
CA GLU A 207 6.38 6.54 15.99
C GLU A 207 6.31 7.99 15.50
N ILE A 208 6.03 8.20 14.21
CA ILE A 208 5.84 9.53 13.62
C ILE A 208 4.58 10.18 14.19
N VAL A 209 3.48 9.44 14.34
CA VAL A 209 2.25 9.89 15.02
C VAL A 209 2.58 10.35 16.44
N ALA A 210 3.31 9.54 17.22
CA ALA A 210 3.70 9.88 18.59
C ALA A 210 4.58 11.13 18.69
N ILE A 211 5.50 11.32 17.74
CA ILE A 211 6.42 12.49 17.71
C ILE A 211 5.68 13.77 17.32
N THR A 212 4.79 13.70 16.33
CA THR A 212 4.15 14.89 15.73
C THR A 212 2.83 15.27 16.40
N GLY A 213 2.17 14.32 17.06
CA GLY A 213 0.82 14.46 17.61
C GLY A 213 -0.28 14.55 16.54
N LEU A 214 0.01 14.19 15.30
CA LEU A 214 -0.95 14.20 14.19
C LEU A 214 -1.71 12.87 14.08
N SER A 215 -2.87 12.89 13.43
CA SER A 215 -3.62 11.66 13.14
C SER A 215 -2.89 10.77 12.13
N ALA A 216 -3.12 9.46 12.18
CA ALA A 216 -2.57 8.51 11.20
C ALA A 216 -2.92 8.90 9.75
N ALA A 217 -4.16 9.34 9.50
CA ALA A 217 -4.60 9.80 8.18
C ALA A 217 -3.80 11.02 7.69
N THR A 218 -3.53 11.98 8.57
CA THR A 218 -2.70 13.15 8.25
C THR A 218 -1.25 12.74 7.97
N ILE A 219 -0.71 11.80 8.76
CA ILE A 219 0.63 11.26 8.51
C ILE A 219 0.70 10.55 7.16
N SER A 220 -0.27 9.70 6.80
CA SER A 220 -0.32 9.06 5.49
C SER A 220 -0.32 10.08 4.34
N HIS A 221 -1.06 11.19 4.49
CA HIS A 221 -1.04 12.27 3.51
C HIS A 221 0.36 12.90 3.38
N HIS A 222 0.99 13.27 4.49
CA HIS A 222 2.35 13.82 4.48
C HIS A 222 3.38 12.84 3.92
N MET A 223 3.25 11.54 4.22
CA MET A 223 4.16 10.51 3.69
C MET A 223 3.99 10.36 2.19
N SER A 224 2.76 10.46 1.67
CA SER A 224 2.49 10.45 0.24
C SER A 224 3.13 11.65 -0.47
N GLU A 225 3.03 12.86 0.09
CA GLU A 225 3.65 14.06 -0.46
C GLU A 225 5.19 13.99 -0.43
N LEU A 226 5.77 13.60 0.71
CA LEU A 226 7.22 13.46 0.86
C LEU A 226 7.78 12.34 -0.03
N GLY A 227 7.07 11.21 -0.11
CA GLY A 227 7.43 10.09 -0.98
C GLY A 227 7.32 10.46 -2.46
N GLY A 228 6.26 11.19 -2.85
CA GLY A 228 6.08 11.71 -4.21
C GLY A 228 7.16 12.70 -4.64
N ALA A 229 7.70 13.49 -3.70
CA ALA A 229 8.86 14.35 -3.93
C ALA A 229 10.21 13.60 -3.91
N GLY A 230 10.20 12.31 -3.54
CA GLY A 230 11.37 11.46 -3.38
C GLY A 230 12.21 11.78 -2.15
N LEU A 231 11.67 12.54 -1.18
CA LEU A 231 12.39 12.96 0.03
C LEU A 231 12.47 11.86 1.10
N ILE A 232 11.65 10.83 0.97
CA ILE A 232 11.67 9.63 1.81
C ILE A 232 11.63 8.37 0.95
N SER A 233 12.06 7.25 1.53
CA SER A 233 11.79 5.91 1.03
C SER A 233 11.08 5.08 2.09
N ILE A 234 10.42 4.01 1.65
CA ILE A 234 9.58 3.14 2.45
C ILE A 234 10.16 1.73 2.38
N GLU A 235 10.27 1.07 3.53
CA GLU A 235 10.58 -0.34 3.64
C GLU A 235 9.40 -1.04 4.33
N LYS A 236 8.75 -1.97 3.64
CA LYS A 236 7.77 -2.86 4.28
C LYS A 236 8.50 -3.80 5.23
N GLN A 237 8.00 -3.94 6.45
CA GLN A 237 8.45 -4.91 7.45
C GLN A 237 7.24 -5.54 8.13
N GLY A 238 6.89 -6.76 7.72
CA GLY A 238 5.63 -7.41 8.07
C GLY A 238 4.45 -6.53 7.65
N VAL A 239 3.63 -6.13 8.62
CA VAL A 239 2.50 -5.20 8.40
C VAL A 239 2.84 -3.73 8.63
N LYS A 240 4.07 -3.44 9.08
CA LYS A 240 4.50 -2.07 9.40
C LYS A 240 5.32 -1.50 8.24
N LEU A 241 5.24 -0.19 8.06
CA LEU A 241 6.06 0.55 7.11
C LEU A 241 7.12 1.33 7.87
N LEU A 242 8.39 1.05 7.57
CA LEU A 242 9.54 1.76 8.07
C LEU A 242 9.93 2.85 7.05
N TYR A 243 9.90 4.10 7.49
CA TYR A 243 10.25 5.25 6.65
C TYR A 243 11.71 5.63 6.85
N HIS A 244 12.38 6.00 5.76
CA HIS A 244 13.78 6.42 5.73
C HIS A 244 13.91 7.79 5.08
N LEU A 245 14.84 8.62 5.57
CA LEU A 245 15.18 9.88 4.90
C LEU A 245 15.97 9.59 3.61
N ASN A 246 15.55 10.20 2.50
CA ASN A 246 16.33 10.18 1.26
C ASN A 246 17.31 11.36 1.21
N SER A 247 18.42 11.24 1.93
CA SER A 247 19.46 12.29 1.98
C SER A 247 20.07 12.63 0.62
N LYS A 248 20.09 11.67 -0.32
CA LYS A 248 20.58 11.91 -1.68
C LYS A 248 19.71 12.94 -2.41
N ARG A 249 18.39 12.81 -2.30
CA ARG A 249 17.44 13.76 -2.92
C ARG A 249 17.57 15.17 -2.35
N LEU A 250 17.82 15.29 -1.05
CA LEU A 250 18.10 16.58 -0.40
C LEU A 250 19.40 17.21 -0.89
N ALA A 251 20.46 16.41 -1.12
CA ALA A 251 21.70 16.91 -1.70
C ALA A 251 21.51 17.42 -3.13
N GLU A 252 20.78 16.67 -3.97
CA GLU A 252 20.41 17.11 -5.33
C GLU A 252 19.66 18.45 -5.31
N MET A 253 18.76 18.65 -4.35
CA MET A 253 18.06 19.93 -4.17
C MET A 253 19.01 21.07 -3.81
N ALA A 254 19.93 20.84 -2.88
CA ALA A 254 20.91 21.85 -2.46
C ALA A 254 21.80 22.27 -3.63
N GLU A 255 22.22 21.32 -4.46
CA GLU A 255 22.97 21.59 -5.69
C GLU A 255 22.15 22.42 -6.69
N LEU A 256 20.87 22.10 -6.88
CA LEU A 256 19.98 22.89 -7.74
C LEU A 256 19.86 24.35 -7.25
N ILE A 257 19.68 24.57 -5.95
CA ILE A 257 19.63 25.92 -5.37
C ILE A 257 20.97 26.64 -5.58
N GLN A 258 22.08 25.94 -5.35
CA GLN A 258 23.41 26.50 -5.51
C GLN A 258 23.64 26.99 -6.95
N GLN A 259 23.29 26.18 -7.95
CA GLN A 259 23.48 26.48 -9.37
C GLN A 259 22.54 27.56 -9.93
N ASN A 260 21.36 27.75 -9.32
CA ASN A 260 20.36 28.69 -9.86
C ASN A 260 20.36 30.05 -9.16
N PHE A 261 20.80 30.12 -7.90
CA PHE A 261 20.70 31.36 -7.11
C PHE A 261 22.00 31.81 -6.44
N LEU A 262 22.98 30.91 -6.26
CA LEU A 262 24.16 31.18 -5.43
C LEU A 262 25.49 31.08 -6.21
N SER A 263 25.44 30.79 -7.50
CA SER A 263 26.58 30.74 -8.44
C SER A 263 26.61 31.95 -9.35
#